data_AF-A0A9X6ACI9-F1
#
_entry.id   AF-A0A9X6ACI9-F1
#
_cell.length_a   1.000
_cell.length_b   1.000
_cell.length_c   1.000
_cell.angle_alpha   90.00
_cell.angle_beta   90.00
_cell.angle_gamma   90.00
#
_symmetry.space_group_name_H-M   'P 1'
#
loop_
_entity.id
_entity.type
_entity.pdbx_description
1 polymer ?
#
loop_
_entity_poly.entity_id
_entity_poly.type
_entity_poly.pdbx_seq_one_letter_code
_entity_poly.pdbx_strand_id
1 'polypeptide(L)'
;MKGAGHTSTIKGSRRRGISLHLSLIIGLLLSVFPFYWAVIMSTHSSTEIFSYPPKLLPGSHFLENVRNLFDNVDFFGSMFNSLLVACSVTVLVLFFDSLAAFVFAKFQFPGRR
;
A
#
# COMPACT_ATOMS: atom_id res chain seq x y z
N MET A 1 54.10 15.07 10.19
CA MET A 1 52.99 14.33 10.84
C MET A 1 51.75 14.43 9.97
N LYS A 2 51.09 13.29 9.71
CA LYS A 2 50.03 13.08 8.71
C LYS A 2 48.69 13.67 9.14
N GLY A 3 47.97 14.29 8.22
CA GLY A 3 46.58 14.71 8.37
C GLY A 3 45.89 14.75 7.02
N ALA A 4 45.66 13.59 6.40
CA ALA A 4 44.93 13.49 5.15
C ALA A 4 43.42 13.44 5.45
N GLY A 5 42.74 14.55 5.18
CA GLY A 5 41.28 14.63 5.20
C GLY A 5 40.67 13.71 4.15
N HIS A 6 39.91 12.72 4.62
CA HIS A 6 39.13 11.83 3.77
C HIS A 6 37.85 12.54 3.31
N THR A 7 38.00 13.50 2.38
CA THR A 7 36.87 14.01 1.58
C THR A 7 36.54 12.96 0.52
N SER A 8 35.62 12.05 0.86
CA SER A 8 35.08 11.05 -0.06
C SER A 8 34.38 11.75 -1.22
N THR A 9 35.09 11.76 -2.34
CA THR A 9 34.68 12.34 -3.61
C THR A 9 33.55 11.50 -4.22
N ILE A 10 32.30 11.97 -4.12
CA ILE A 10 31.12 11.41 -4.82
C ILE A 10 31.24 11.74 -6.31
N LYS A 11 32.11 11.04 -7.04
CA LYS A 11 32.30 11.23 -8.49
C LYS A 11 32.08 9.95 -9.30
N GLY A 12 31.07 9.18 -8.89
CA GLY A 12 30.50 8.03 -9.63
C GLY A 12 28.94 8.00 -9.65
N SER A 13 28.29 9.07 -9.17
CA SER A 13 26.87 9.05 -8.76
C SER A 13 25.84 9.26 -9.89
N ARG A 14 26.17 9.94 -11.00
CA ARG A 14 25.13 10.40 -11.94
C ARG A 14 24.45 9.27 -12.74
N ARG A 15 25.22 8.30 -13.26
CA ARG A 15 24.67 7.14 -13.99
C ARG A 15 23.91 6.18 -13.07
N ARG A 16 24.44 5.98 -11.85
CA ARG A 16 23.80 5.16 -10.81
C ARG A 16 22.50 5.82 -10.33
N GLY A 17 22.50 7.13 -10.17
CA GLY A 17 21.32 7.94 -9.88
C GLY A 17 20.24 7.79 -10.96
N ILE A 18 20.58 7.99 -12.24
CA ILE A 18 19.62 7.83 -13.35
C ILE A 18 19.06 6.40 -13.41
N SER A 19 19.91 5.38 -13.23
CA SER A 19 19.48 3.98 -13.20
C SER A 19 18.54 3.67 -12.03
N LEU A 20 18.81 4.22 -10.84
CA LEU A 20 17.91 4.09 -9.68
C LEU A 20 16.57 4.78 -9.92
N HIS A 21 16.57 6.00 -10.49
CA HIS A 21 15.32 6.71 -10.78
C HIS A 21 14.50 5.99 -11.85
N LEU A 22 15.12 5.46 -12.91
CA LEU A 22 14.43 4.65 -13.91
C LEU A 22 13.83 3.38 -13.30
N SER A 23 14.56 2.68 -12.43
CA SER A 23 14.06 1.49 -11.74
C SER A 23 12.86 1.82 -10.84
N LEU A 24 12.93 2.93 -10.10
CA LEU A 24 11.82 3.41 -9.26
C LEU A 24 10.60 3.82 -10.10
N ILE A 25 10.79 4.49 -11.24
CA ILE A 25 9.70 4.87 -12.16
C ILE A 25 9.04 3.62 -12.74
N ILE A 26 9.83 2.62 -13.15
CA ILE A 26 9.29 1.35 -13.68
C ILE A 26 8.51 0.61 -12.58
N GLY A 27 9.07 0.52 -11.37
CA GLY A 27 8.38 -0.08 -10.22
C GLY A 27 7.08 0.64 -9.87
N LEU A 28 7.08 1.97 -9.93
CA LEU A 28 5.89 2.79 -9.74
C LEU A 28 4.84 2.51 -10.83
N LEU A 29 5.21 2.52 -12.10
CA LEU A 29 4.28 2.27 -13.21
C LEU A 29 3.66 0.87 -13.10
N LEU A 30 4.47 -0.16 -12.79
CA LEU A 30 3.98 -1.52 -12.59
C LEU A 30 3.04 -1.63 -11.38
N SER A 31 3.33 -0.91 -10.29
CA SER A 31 2.48 -0.90 -9.10
C SER A 31 1.19 -0.10 -9.28
N VAL A 32 1.21 1.00 -10.04
CA VAL A 32 0.04 1.87 -10.27
C VAL A 32 -0.89 1.27 -11.33
N PHE A 33 -0.36 0.50 -12.27
CA PHE A 33 -1.13 -0.17 -13.31
C PHE A 33 -2.37 -0.94 -12.80
N PRO A 34 -2.29 -1.83 -11.78
CA PRO A 34 -3.46 -2.52 -11.27
C PRO A 34 -4.50 -1.58 -10.65
N PHE A 35 -4.08 -0.48 -10.03
CA PHE A 35 -5.02 0.53 -9.50
C PHE A 35 -5.71 1.29 -10.63
N TYR A 36 -4.98 1.69 -11.67
CA TYR A 36 -5.56 2.32 -12.86
C TYR A 36 -6.61 1.41 -13.51
N TRP A 37 -6.29 0.12 -13.63
CA TRP A 37 -7.19 -0.87 -14.19
C TRP A 37 -8.45 -1.07 -13.32
N ALA A 38 -8.29 -1.12 -11.99
CA ALA A 38 -9.42 -1.21 -11.06
C ALA A 38 -10.37 0.00 -11.18
N VAL A 39 -9.85 1.21 -11.36
CA VAL A 39 -10.66 2.42 -11.57
C VAL A 39 -11.46 2.33 -12.88
N ILE A 40 -10.82 1.93 -13.99
CA ILE A 40 -11.54 1.75 -15.26
C ILE A 40 -12.64 0.70 -15.12
N MET A 41 -12.34 -0.44 -14.49
CA MET A 41 -13.32 -1.51 -14.28
C MET A 41 -14.51 -1.07 -13.43
N SER A 42 -14.31 -0.20 -12.44
CA SER A 42 -15.41 0.36 -11.65
C SER A 42 -16.40 1.19 -12.47
N THR A 43 -16.00 1.63 -13.67
CA THR A 43 -16.81 2.45 -14.59
C THR A 43 -17.58 1.57 -15.61
N HIS A 44 -17.25 0.28 -15.71
CA HIS A 44 -17.90 -0.70 -16.60
C HIS A 44 -18.89 -1.58 -15.83
N SER A 45 -19.89 -2.13 -16.53
CA SER A 45 -20.87 -3.04 -15.91
C SER A 45 -20.25 -4.39 -15.55
N SER A 46 -20.77 -5.09 -14.52
CA SER A 46 -20.26 -6.41 -14.08
C SER A 46 -20.26 -7.47 -15.19
N THR A 47 -21.15 -7.34 -16.19
CA THR A 47 -21.20 -8.21 -17.37
C THR A 47 -20.13 -7.85 -18.41
N GLU A 48 -19.65 -6.61 -18.43
CA GLU A 48 -18.61 -6.14 -19.35
C GLU A 48 -17.19 -6.43 -18.83
N ILE A 49 -17.02 -6.68 -17.52
CA ILE A 49 -15.74 -7.07 -16.91
C ILE A 49 -15.17 -8.35 -17.55
N PHE A 50 -16.03 -9.27 -18.00
CA PHE A 50 -15.65 -10.53 -18.66
C PHE A 50 -15.78 -10.48 -20.19
N SER A 51 -16.13 -9.33 -20.76
CA SER A 51 -16.35 -9.19 -22.20
C SER A 51 -15.05 -8.87 -22.96
N TYR A 52 -14.88 -9.48 -24.14
CA TYR A 52 -13.72 -9.28 -25.03
C TYR A 52 -14.15 -8.32 -26.16
N PRO A 53 -13.46 -7.20 -26.43
CA PRO A 53 -12.16 -6.73 -25.90
C PRO A 53 -12.26 -5.90 -24.60
N PRO A 54 -11.24 -5.96 -23.71
CA PRO A 54 -11.18 -5.16 -22.49
C PRO A 54 -11.12 -3.66 -22.83
N LYS A 55 -12.16 -2.92 -22.45
CA LYS A 55 -12.26 -1.48 -22.70
C LYS A 55 -11.30 -0.72 -21.79
N LEU A 56 -10.23 -0.17 -22.36
CA LEU A 56 -9.23 0.65 -21.66
C LEU A 56 -9.69 2.10 -21.43
N LEU A 57 -10.89 2.46 -21.90
CA LEU A 57 -11.49 3.77 -21.75
C LEU A 57 -12.63 3.72 -20.72
N PRO A 58 -12.89 4.80 -19.97
CA PRO A 58 -13.98 4.87 -19.02
C PRO A 58 -15.34 4.69 -19.72
N GLY A 59 -16.18 3.80 -19.20
CA GLY A 59 -17.56 3.60 -19.64
C GLY A 59 -18.52 4.70 -19.15
N SER A 60 -19.80 4.62 -19.55
CA SER A 60 -20.87 5.53 -19.14
C SER A 60 -21.64 5.07 -17.90
N HIS A 61 -21.37 3.87 -17.38
CA HIS A 61 -22.18 3.21 -16.34
C HIS A 61 -21.69 3.47 -14.90
N PHE A 62 -20.73 4.39 -14.69
CA PHE A 62 -20.19 4.67 -13.37
C PHE A 62 -21.27 5.03 -12.34
N LEU A 63 -22.17 5.95 -12.68
CA LEU A 63 -23.20 6.42 -11.75
C LEU A 63 -24.21 5.33 -11.38
N GLU A 64 -24.53 4.46 -12.34
CA GLU A 64 -25.42 3.31 -12.15
C GLU A 64 -24.75 2.24 -11.28
N ASN A 65 -23.46 1.96 -11.49
CA ASN A 65 -22.71 1.03 -10.66
C ASN A 65 -22.60 1.52 -9.21
N VAL A 66 -22.28 2.80 -9.01
CA VAL A 66 -22.23 3.42 -7.67
C VAL A 66 -23.58 3.30 -6.97
N ARG A 67 -24.68 3.60 -7.66
CA ARG A 67 -26.03 3.45 -7.09
C ARG A 67 -26.37 2.00 -6.75
N ASN A 68 -26.08 1.06 -7.67
CA ASN A 68 -26.31 -0.36 -7.44
C ASN A 68 -25.50 -0.90 -6.25
N LEU A 69 -24.27 -0.42 -6.05
CA LEU A 69 -23.45 -0.79 -4.89
C LEU A 69 -24.09 -0.32 -3.58
N PHE A 70 -24.58 0.91 -3.52
CA PHE A 70 -25.24 1.42 -2.30
C PHE A 70 -26.61 0.80 -2.05
N ASP A 71 -27.35 0.43 -3.11
CA ASP A 71 -28.70 -0.15 -2.98
C ASP A 71 -28.68 -1.67 -2.69
N ASN A 72 -27.68 -2.41 -3.22
CA ASN A 72 -27.63 -3.88 -3.09
C ASN A 72 -26.62 -4.39 -2.06
N VAL A 73 -25.65 -3.58 -1.64
CA VAL A 73 -24.63 -3.98 -0.67
C VAL A 73 -24.77 -3.11 0.58
N ASP A 74 -24.74 -3.73 1.76
CA ASP A 74 -24.58 -3.00 3.02
C ASP A 74 -23.14 -2.49 3.15
N PHE A 75 -22.81 -1.50 2.32
CA PHE A 75 -21.50 -0.91 2.21
C PHE A 75 -21.10 -0.24 3.52
N PHE A 76 -22.02 0.52 4.13
CA PHE A 76 -21.76 1.23 5.39
C PHE A 76 -21.61 0.26 6.57
N GLY A 77 -22.45 -0.78 6.66
CA GLY A 77 -22.32 -1.81 7.70
C GLY A 77 -21.02 -2.59 7.58
N SER A 78 -20.64 -2.99 6.36
CA SER A 78 -19.38 -3.69 6.10
C SER A 78 -18.14 -2.83 6.39
N MET A 79 -18.21 -1.54 6.05
CA MET A 79 -17.15 -0.57 6.33
C MET A 79 -17.01 -0.32 7.83
N PHE A 80 -18.13 -0.18 8.55
CA PHE A 80 -18.11 0.00 10.00
C PHE A 80 -17.60 -1.25 10.73
N ASN A 81 -18.02 -2.44 10.30
CA ASN A 81 -17.52 -3.70 10.87
C ASN A 81 -15.99 -3.80 10.69
N SER A 82 -15.50 -3.53 9.47
CA SER A 82 -14.06 -3.55 9.18
C SER A 82 -13.28 -2.53 10.01
N LEU A 83 -13.82 -1.32 10.18
CA LEU A 83 -13.22 -0.27 11.02
C LEU A 83 -13.18 -0.70 12.49
N LEU A 84 -14.29 -1.22 13.01
CA LEU A 84 -14.40 -1.69 14.39
C LEU A 84 -13.39 -2.81 14.65
N VAL A 85 -13.32 -3.81 13.78
CA VAL A 85 -12.37 -4.92 13.89
C VAL A 85 -10.94 -4.41 13.81
N ALA A 86 -10.60 -3.58 12.82
CA ALA A 86 -9.24 -3.03 12.68
C ALA A 86 -8.81 -2.25 13.93
N CYS A 87 -9.64 -1.31 14.40
CA CYS A 87 -9.34 -0.53 15.60
C CYS A 87 -9.21 -1.40 16.86
N SER A 88 -10.15 -2.33 17.06
CA SER A 88 -10.13 -3.21 18.23
C SER A 88 -8.87 -4.07 18.27
N VAL A 89 -8.50 -4.66 17.13
CA VAL A 89 -7.29 -5.47 17.00
C VAL A 89 -6.04 -4.60 17.21
N THR A 90 -5.97 -3.41 16.61
CA THR A 90 -4.83 -2.50 16.82
C THR A 90 -4.64 -2.14 18.30
N VAL A 91 -5.72 -1.81 19.01
CA VAL A 91 -5.66 -1.47 20.45
C VAL A 91 -5.15 -2.66 21.26
N LEU A 92 -5.70 -3.86 21.03
CA LEU A 92 -5.29 -5.06 21.74
C LEU A 92 -3.81 -5.40 21.45
N VAL A 93 -3.41 -5.38 20.18
CA VAL A 93 -2.02 -5.65 19.78
C VAL A 93 -1.06 -4.66 20.43
N LEU A 94 -1.34 -3.35 20.37
CA LEU A 94 -0.49 -2.34 20.99
C LEU A 94 -0.40 -2.50 22.51
N PHE A 95 -1.51 -2.87 23.15
CA PHE A 95 -1.53 -3.11 24.59
C PHE A 95 -0.61 -4.28 24.98
N PHE A 96 -0.74 -5.42 24.31
CA PHE A 96 0.09 -6.60 24.60
C PHE A 96 1.54 -6.41 24.17
N ASP A 97 1.79 -5.80 23.01
CA ASP A 97 3.14 -5.54 22.51
C ASP A 97 3.88 -4.54 23.41
N SER A 98 3.21 -3.49 23.89
CA SER A 98 3.80 -2.56 24.85
C SER A 98 4.17 -3.24 26.17
N LEU A 99 3.35 -4.18 26.66
CA LEU A 99 3.66 -4.93 27.89
C LEU A 99 4.84 -5.88 27.67
N ALA A 100 4.86 -6.59 26.54
CA ALA A 100 5.95 -7.49 26.16
C ALA A 100 7.26 -6.71 25.98
N ALA A 101 7.23 -5.57 25.28
CA ALA A 101 8.36 -4.69 25.09
C ALA A 101 8.89 -4.13 26.42
N PHE A 102 8.00 -3.73 27.35
CA PHE A 102 8.41 -3.28 28.68
C PHE A 102 9.09 -4.38 29.48
N VAL A 103 8.53 -5.59 29.45
CA VAL A 103 9.12 -6.77 30.09
C VAL A 103 10.51 -6.99 29.50
N PHE A 104 10.64 -7.08 28.18
CA PHE A 104 11.93 -7.28 27.52
C PHE A 104 12.97 -6.20 27.82
N ALA A 105 12.54 -4.94 27.91
CA ALA A 105 13.42 -3.83 28.24
C ALA A 105 13.90 -3.89 29.69
N LYS A 106 12.98 -4.12 30.65
CA LYS A 106 13.25 -3.93 32.08
C LYS A 106 13.74 -5.18 32.81
N PHE A 107 13.33 -6.37 32.40
CA PHE A 107 13.70 -7.63 33.06
C PHE A 107 14.89 -8.31 32.37
N GLN A 108 15.69 -9.04 33.16
CA GLN A 108 16.82 -9.84 32.69
C GLN A 108 16.33 -11.30 32.59
N PHE A 109 16.35 -11.90 31.39
CA PHE A 109 15.94 -13.29 31.18
C PHE A 109 17.11 -14.12 30.65
N PRO A 110 17.21 -15.39 31.03
CA PRO A 110 18.17 -16.31 30.43
C PRO A 110 17.84 -16.49 28.93
N GLY A 111 18.64 -15.89 28.06
CA GLY A 111 18.42 -15.85 26.59
C GLY A 111 18.52 -14.46 25.96
N ARG A 112 18.62 -13.39 26.75
CA ARG A 112 18.87 -12.00 26.31
C ARG A 112 20.29 -11.88 25.73
N ARG A 113 20.42 -11.78 24.39
CA ARG A 113 21.65 -11.36 23.70
C ARG A 113 21.46 -9.98 23.11
#